data_AF-A0A849R4K0-F1
#
_entry.id   AF-A0A849R4K0-F1
#
_cell.length_a   1.000
_cell.length_b   1.000
_cell.length_c   1.000
_cell.angle_alpha   90.00
_cell.angle_beta   90.00
_cell.angle_gamma   90.00
#
_symmetry.space_group_name_H-M   'P 1'
#
loop_
_entity.id
_entity.type
_entity.pdbx_description
1 polymer ?
#
loop_
_entity_poly.entity_id
_entity_poly.type
_entity_poly.pdbx_seq_one_letter_code
_entity_poly.pdbx_strand_id
1 'polypeptide(L)'
;MRCEHPTVNTNANLGTRTQIDKRTAYHQAGHAVAICLGNRQKQLPDVHFQIVFKPQARNGQQLGRSPRNLYQYRATLEGGCLVQSLPHSFADATQALSPLDQGQCRRAFEADVANLLAGSLAEAKYVALRDGKPFSATLVYLGALQFYGGKAAMDTITEYLECLVPDQAGRMQKLAGLFLEAYSFINQPSNWDAITALAECIVGMQTDEAHSPIDCEEVATFLEDYLAASVRLTG
;
A
#
# COMPACT_ATOMS: atom_id res chain seq x y z
N MET A 1 13.75 -9.66 -13.89
CA MET A 1 12.29 -9.47 -13.95
C MET A 1 11.63 -10.78 -13.54
N ARG A 2 11.12 -10.90 -12.30
CA ARG A 2 10.57 -12.15 -11.74
C ARG A 2 9.03 -12.25 -11.85
N CYS A 3 8.36 -11.17 -12.27
CA CYS A 3 6.94 -11.14 -12.59
C CYS A 3 6.76 -11.32 -14.11
N GLU A 4 6.85 -12.53 -14.63
CA GLU A 4 6.35 -12.83 -15.99
C GLU A 4 4.84 -13.14 -15.93
N HIS A 5 4.11 -12.90 -17.03
CA HIS A 5 2.69 -13.21 -17.14
C HIS A 5 2.40 -14.65 -16.71
N PRO A 6 1.33 -14.92 -15.95
CA PRO A 6 1.10 -16.24 -15.37
C PRO A 6 0.79 -17.28 -16.46
N THR A 7 1.80 -18.04 -16.88
CA THR A 7 1.61 -19.30 -17.60
C THR A 7 1.24 -20.40 -16.61
N VAL A 8 0.06 -20.98 -16.80
CA VAL A 8 -0.46 -22.11 -16.02
C VAL A 8 0.41 -23.34 -16.29
N ASN A 9 1.38 -23.60 -15.41
CA ASN A 9 2.17 -24.82 -15.45
C ASN A 9 1.52 -25.88 -14.54
N THR A 10 0.86 -26.86 -15.16
CA THR A 10 0.22 -27.98 -14.47
C THR A 10 1.25 -29.09 -14.24
N ASN A 11 2.04 -28.98 -13.17
CA ASN A 11 2.75 -30.11 -12.60
C ASN A 11 2.63 -30.07 -11.07
N ALA A 12 1.81 -30.98 -10.54
CA ALA A 12 1.54 -31.14 -9.12
C ALA A 12 2.75 -31.78 -8.43
N ASN A 13 3.70 -30.96 -7.99
CA ASN A 13 4.63 -31.34 -6.94
C ASN A 13 3.98 -31.05 -5.58
N LEU A 14 3.99 -32.03 -4.68
CA LEU A 14 3.40 -31.95 -3.32
C LEU A 14 4.27 -31.10 -2.38
N GLY A 15 4.70 -29.92 -2.86
CA GLY A 15 5.47 -28.95 -2.09
C GLY A 15 4.61 -28.23 -1.05
N THR A 16 5.27 -27.76 0.01
CA THR A 16 4.75 -26.79 0.96
C THR A 16 4.19 -25.59 0.21
N ARG A 17 2.86 -25.44 0.23
CA ARG A 17 2.20 -24.32 -0.45
C ARG A 17 2.14 -23.14 0.50
N THR A 18 2.91 -22.09 0.22
CA THR A 18 2.78 -20.83 0.95
C THR A 18 1.54 -20.08 0.45
N GLN A 19 0.88 -19.35 1.35
CA GLN A 19 -0.29 -18.56 0.98
C GLN A 19 -0.15 -17.15 1.55
N ILE A 20 -0.18 -16.16 0.67
CA ILE A 20 -0.27 -14.75 1.03
C ILE A 20 -1.74 -14.35 1.04
N ASP A 21 -2.18 -13.67 2.10
CA ASP A 21 -3.52 -13.12 2.16
C ASP A 21 -3.70 -12.04 1.08
N LYS A 22 -4.65 -12.25 0.17
CA LYS A 22 -4.98 -11.31 -0.90
C LYS A 22 -5.32 -9.92 -0.35
N ARG A 23 -5.98 -9.81 0.80
CA ARG A 23 -6.28 -8.49 1.41
C ARG A 23 -4.99 -7.72 1.68
N THR A 24 -4.03 -8.39 2.29
CA THR A 24 -2.72 -7.82 2.56
C THR A 24 -1.97 -7.49 1.26
N ALA A 25 -2.04 -8.34 0.24
CA ALA A 25 -1.39 -8.06 -1.04
C ALA A 25 -1.94 -6.78 -1.71
N TYR A 26 -3.26 -6.61 -1.73
CA TYR A 26 -3.88 -5.38 -2.24
C TYR A 26 -3.54 -4.16 -1.38
N HIS A 27 -3.43 -4.33 -0.05
CA HIS A 27 -2.98 -3.26 0.83
C HIS A 27 -1.56 -2.80 0.47
N GLN A 28 -0.61 -3.73 0.39
CA GLN A 28 0.78 -3.39 0.07
C GLN A 28 0.94 -2.86 -1.36
N ALA A 29 0.21 -3.42 -2.32
CA ALA A 29 0.21 -2.93 -3.70
C ALA A 29 -0.34 -1.51 -3.80
N GLY A 30 -1.45 -1.21 -3.10
CA GLY A 30 -2.01 0.14 -3.03
C GLY A 30 -1.02 1.15 -2.48
N HIS A 31 -0.31 0.79 -1.41
CA HIS A 31 0.70 1.64 -0.81
C HIS A 31 1.91 1.85 -1.75
N ALA A 32 2.46 0.77 -2.31
CA ALA A 32 3.61 0.82 -3.22
C ALA A 32 3.32 1.62 -4.50
N VAL A 33 2.14 1.43 -5.09
CA VAL A 33 1.74 2.18 -6.30
C VAL A 33 1.54 3.67 -6.00
N ALA A 34 1.01 4.01 -4.82
CA ALA A 34 0.91 5.41 -4.40
C ALA A 34 2.29 6.05 -4.20
N ILE A 35 3.25 5.30 -3.61
CA ILE A 35 4.64 5.74 -3.51
C ILE A 35 5.27 5.94 -4.89
N CYS A 36 5.19 4.95 -5.79
CA CYS A 36 5.85 5.04 -7.10
C CYS A 36 5.17 6.04 -8.04
N LEU A 37 3.87 5.90 -8.27
CA LEU A 37 3.16 6.72 -9.25
C LEU A 37 2.62 8.02 -8.64
N GLY A 38 2.05 7.94 -7.44
CA GLY A 38 1.46 9.10 -6.77
C GLY A 38 2.50 10.16 -6.41
N ASN A 39 3.65 9.77 -5.85
CA ASN A 39 4.72 10.74 -5.56
C ASN A 39 5.30 11.34 -6.83
N ARG A 40 5.52 10.54 -7.89
CA ARG A 40 5.98 11.05 -9.19
C ARG A 40 5.00 12.05 -9.81
N GLN A 41 3.69 11.78 -9.78
CA GLN A 41 2.66 12.73 -10.23
C GLN A 41 2.70 14.05 -9.44
N LYS A 42 3.07 13.98 -8.17
CA LYS A 42 3.28 15.14 -7.30
C LYS A 42 4.67 15.76 -7.44
N GLN A 43 5.56 15.24 -8.29
CA GLN A 43 6.95 15.73 -8.40
C GLN A 43 7.67 15.72 -7.04
N LEU A 44 7.41 14.69 -6.24
CA LEU A 44 8.10 14.47 -4.97
C LEU A 44 9.35 13.59 -5.21
N PRO A 45 10.35 13.65 -4.31
CA PRO A 45 11.53 12.79 -4.39
C PRO A 45 11.16 11.30 -4.41
N ASP A 46 11.97 10.50 -5.11
CA ASP A 46 11.88 9.05 -5.01
C ASP A 46 12.29 8.60 -3.60
N VAL A 47 11.66 7.54 -3.11
CA VAL A 47 11.92 6.95 -1.79
C VAL A 47 12.16 5.47 -1.91
N HIS A 48 13.14 4.98 -1.16
CA HIS A 48 13.44 3.57 -1.11
C HIS A 48 12.45 2.82 -0.22
N PHE A 49 11.96 1.68 -0.71
CA PHE A 49 11.14 0.75 0.05
C PHE A 49 11.33 -0.68 -0.46
N GLN A 50 10.84 -1.65 0.31
CA GLN A 50 10.80 -3.05 -0.10
C GLN A 50 9.52 -3.72 0.40
N ILE A 51 9.00 -4.68 -0.37
CA ILE A 51 7.91 -5.56 0.07
C ILE A 51 8.54 -6.85 0.60
N VAL A 52 8.45 -7.06 1.90
CA VAL A 52 8.99 -8.24 2.60
C VAL A 52 7.89 -9.22 2.95
N PHE A 53 8.24 -10.51 2.96
CA PHE A 53 7.31 -11.59 3.27
C PHE A 53 7.67 -12.20 4.62
N LYS A 54 6.84 -11.94 5.63
CA LYS A 54 7.07 -12.43 6.99
C LYS A 54 6.14 -13.62 7.30
N PRO A 55 6.63 -14.71 7.93
CA PRO A 55 5.78 -15.78 8.42
C PRO A 55 4.73 -15.22 9.39
N GLN A 56 3.48 -15.59 9.20
CA GLN A 56 2.41 -15.23 10.14
C GLN A 56 2.35 -16.28 11.25
N ALA A 57 2.60 -15.85 12.49
CA ALA A 57 2.47 -16.73 13.65
C ALA A 57 1.03 -17.28 13.72
N ARG A 58 0.88 -18.61 13.79
CA ARG A 58 -0.40 -19.25 14.08
C ARG A 58 -0.74 -18.97 15.54
N ASN A 59 -1.55 -17.94 15.80
CA ASN A 59 -2.20 -17.81 17.10
C ASN A 59 -3.09 -19.05 17.29
N GLY A 60 -2.76 -19.87 18.28
CA GLY A 60 -3.30 -21.21 18.46
C GLY A 60 -4.80 -21.24 18.73
N GLN A 61 -5.62 -21.24 17.68
CA GLN A 61 -7.02 -21.68 17.69
C GLN A 61 -7.40 -22.25 16.33
N GLN A 62 -6.96 -23.48 16.04
CA GLN A 62 -7.67 -24.35 15.10
C GLN A 62 -7.90 -25.71 15.75
N LEU A 63 -8.92 -25.76 16.60
CA LEU A 63 -9.66 -26.99 16.86
C LEU A 63 -10.49 -27.29 15.60
N GLY A 64 -9.93 -28.06 14.67
CA GLY A 64 -10.69 -28.53 13.50
C GLY A 64 -9.87 -28.74 12.24
N ARG A 65 -9.25 -29.92 12.15
CA ARG A 65 -8.97 -30.70 10.91
C ARG A 65 -8.59 -29.90 9.64
N SER A 66 -7.30 -29.64 9.46
CA SER A 66 -6.64 -29.81 8.16
C SER A 66 -5.13 -30.05 8.32
N PRO A 67 -4.62 -31.25 7.97
CA PRO A 67 -3.19 -31.52 7.92
C PRO A 67 -2.68 -31.21 6.51
N ARG A 68 -2.33 -29.93 6.25
CA ARG A 68 -1.41 -29.57 5.17
C ARG A 68 -0.49 -28.47 5.67
N ASN A 69 0.80 -28.60 5.37
CA ASN A 69 1.87 -27.66 5.70
C ASN A 69 1.72 -26.34 4.92
N LEU A 70 0.65 -25.59 5.21
CA LEU A 70 0.41 -24.25 4.71
C LEU A 70 1.07 -23.27 5.66
N TYR A 71 2.22 -22.74 5.24
CA TYR A 71 2.83 -21.57 5.87
C TYR A 71 2.09 -20.33 5.35
N GLN A 72 1.46 -19.61 6.27
CA GLN A 72 0.78 -18.36 5.95
C GLN A 72 1.82 -17.24 6.05
N TYR A 73 1.97 -16.47 4.98
CA TYR A 73 2.88 -15.32 4.94
C TYR A 73 2.08 -14.03 4.85
N ARG A 74 2.64 -12.98 5.44
CA ARG A 74 2.14 -11.62 5.34
C ARG A 74 3.15 -10.78 4.58
N ALA A 75 2.72 -10.20 3.45
CA ALA A 75 3.47 -9.16 2.78
C ALA A 75 3.42 -7.86 3.59
N THR A 76 4.54 -7.18 3.76
CA THR A 76 4.64 -5.90 4.46
C THR A 76 5.56 -4.99 3.68
N LEU A 77 5.15 -3.75 3.44
CA LEU A 77 6.02 -2.72 2.90
C LEU A 77 6.87 -2.14 4.04
N GLU A 78 8.19 -2.13 3.86
CA GLU A 78 9.16 -1.50 4.76
C GLU A 78 9.83 -0.32 4.05
N GLY A 79 9.98 0.81 4.75
CA GLY A 79 10.45 2.07 4.16
C GLY A 79 9.32 2.85 3.48
N GLY A 80 9.64 3.61 2.45
CA GLY A 80 8.65 4.27 1.59
C GLY A 80 8.08 5.59 2.10
N CYS A 81 8.56 6.09 3.25
CA CYS A 81 8.19 7.41 3.76
C CYS A 81 9.20 8.47 3.29
N LEU A 82 8.68 9.62 2.85
CA LEU A 82 9.45 10.83 2.57
C LEU A 82 9.97 11.46 3.86
N VAL A 83 9.19 11.36 4.94
CA VAL A 83 9.55 11.81 6.29
C VAL A 83 10.11 10.62 7.08
N GLN A 84 11.43 10.51 7.15
CA GLN A 84 12.10 9.37 7.80
C GLN A 84 11.96 9.34 9.32
N SER A 85 11.81 10.51 9.94
CA SER A 85 11.57 10.65 11.38
C SER A 85 10.61 11.80 11.63
N LEU A 86 9.57 11.52 12.43
CA LEU A 86 8.61 12.54 12.81
C LEU A 86 9.25 13.47 13.86
N PRO A 87 9.34 14.78 13.60
CA PRO A 87 9.75 15.74 14.60
C PRO A 87 8.64 15.93 15.63
N HIS A 88 8.98 16.59 16.74
CA HIS A 88 8.00 16.88 17.79
C HIS A 88 6.84 17.74 17.28
N SER A 89 7.13 18.73 16.45
CA SER A 89 6.13 19.49 15.72
C SER A 89 6.68 19.94 14.36
N PHE A 90 5.77 20.15 13.41
CA PHE A 90 6.13 20.70 12.10
C PHE A 90 6.69 22.12 12.23
N ALA A 91 6.15 22.93 13.16
CA ALA A 91 6.60 24.31 13.37
C ALA A 91 8.07 24.35 13.82
N ASP A 92 8.45 23.50 14.78
CA ASP A 92 9.81 23.45 15.29
C ASP A 92 10.79 22.94 14.24
N ALA A 93 10.40 21.90 13.49
CA ALA A 93 11.25 21.29 12.46
C ALA A 93 11.54 22.21 11.28
N THR A 94 10.66 23.19 11.03
CA THR A 94 10.69 24.00 9.83
C THR A 94 10.96 25.49 10.09
N GLN A 95 11.20 25.87 11.34
CA GLN A 95 11.42 27.26 11.77
C GLN A 95 12.56 27.95 11.00
N ALA A 96 13.64 27.22 10.70
CA ALA A 96 14.81 27.76 10.01
C ALA A 96 14.72 27.65 8.47
N LEU A 97 13.65 27.05 7.94
CA LEU A 97 13.49 26.80 6.51
C LEU A 97 12.85 27.99 5.79
N SER A 98 13.19 28.14 4.51
CA SER A 98 12.50 29.11 3.65
C SER A 98 11.03 28.72 3.46
N PRO A 99 10.11 29.66 3.15
CA PRO A 99 8.70 29.32 2.91
C PRO A 99 8.49 28.27 1.82
N LEU A 100 9.38 28.24 0.82
CA LEU A 100 9.37 27.24 -0.23
C LEU A 100 9.68 25.85 0.33
N ASP A 101 10.75 25.73 1.12
CA ASP A 101 11.18 24.47 1.72
C ASP A 101 10.18 23.97 2.77
N GLN A 102 9.57 24.89 3.55
CA GLN A 102 8.44 24.57 4.43
C GLN A 102 7.28 23.96 3.62
N GLY A 103 6.97 24.54 2.46
CA GLY A 103 5.97 24.00 1.54
C GLY A 103 6.32 22.59 1.07
N GLN A 104 7.58 22.34 0.69
CA GLN A 104 8.03 21.01 0.26
C GLN A 104 7.97 19.99 1.39
N CYS A 105 8.42 20.33 2.60
CA CYS A 105 8.27 19.48 3.78
C CYS A 105 6.79 19.15 4.03
N ARG A 106 5.90 20.15 4.01
CA ARG A 106 4.46 19.91 4.20
C ARG A 106 3.91 18.93 3.17
N ARG A 107 4.30 19.07 1.91
CA ARG A 107 3.87 18.16 0.83
C ARG A 107 4.38 16.73 1.05
N ALA A 108 5.58 16.56 1.60
CA ALA A 108 6.11 15.26 1.98
C ALA A 108 5.26 14.59 3.08
N PHE A 109 4.96 15.30 4.16
CA PHE A 109 4.06 14.81 5.22
C PHE A 109 2.69 14.40 4.69
N GLU A 110 2.09 15.26 3.86
CA GLU A 110 0.76 15.02 3.27
C GLU A 110 0.78 13.82 2.32
N ALA A 111 1.84 13.67 1.53
CA ALA A 111 2.00 12.54 0.63
C ALA A 111 2.18 11.21 1.38
N ASP A 112 2.97 11.16 2.45
CA ASP A 112 3.12 9.96 3.27
C ASP A 112 1.78 9.51 3.86
N VAL A 113 0.98 10.44 4.38
CA VAL A 113 -0.38 10.14 4.86
C VAL A 113 -1.28 9.63 3.73
N ALA A 114 -1.25 10.27 2.55
CA ALA A 114 -2.04 9.83 1.40
C ALA A 114 -1.62 8.43 0.91
N ASN A 115 -0.32 8.11 0.93
CA ASN A 115 0.23 6.82 0.54
C ASN A 115 -0.21 5.70 1.49
N LEU A 116 -0.20 5.97 2.81
CA LEU A 116 -0.73 5.05 3.82
C LEU A 116 -2.24 4.80 3.62
N LEU A 117 -3.01 5.87 3.38
CA LEU A 117 -4.45 5.79 3.11
C LEU A 117 -4.73 4.99 1.83
N ALA A 118 -3.91 5.14 0.79
CA ALA A 118 -4.06 4.41 -0.47
C ALA A 118 -3.96 2.88 -0.25
N GLY A 119 -3.07 2.42 0.63
CA GLY A 119 -3.01 1.01 1.01
C GLY A 119 -4.30 0.52 1.66
N SER A 120 -4.80 1.24 2.67
CA SER A 120 -6.07 0.89 3.35
C SER A 120 -7.26 0.91 2.39
N LEU A 121 -7.34 1.91 1.51
CA LEU A 121 -8.41 2.05 0.53
C LEU A 121 -8.37 0.99 -0.57
N ALA A 122 -7.18 0.59 -1.02
CA ALA A 122 -7.01 -0.48 -1.99
C ALA A 122 -7.53 -1.82 -1.44
N GLU A 123 -7.20 -2.14 -0.19
CA GLU A 123 -7.74 -3.32 0.48
C GLU A 123 -9.26 -3.24 0.63
N ALA A 124 -9.80 -2.10 1.06
CA ALA A 124 -11.24 -1.90 1.20
C ALA A 124 -11.98 -2.06 -0.12
N LYS A 125 -11.43 -1.51 -1.22
CA LYS A 125 -11.97 -1.65 -2.57
C LYS A 125 -11.95 -3.10 -3.03
N TYR A 126 -10.84 -3.81 -2.83
CA TYR A 126 -10.75 -5.24 -3.12
C TYR A 126 -11.83 -6.05 -2.39
N VAL A 127 -12.01 -5.81 -1.09
CA VAL A 127 -13.03 -6.50 -0.28
C VAL A 127 -14.44 -6.18 -0.79
N ALA A 128 -14.74 -4.92 -1.08
CA ALA A 128 -16.04 -4.52 -1.63
C ALA A 128 -16.33 -5.22 -2.97
N LEU A 129 -15.38 -5.19 -3.91
CA LEU A 129 -15.53 -5.79 -5.23
C LEU A 129 -15.65 -7.32 -5.16
N ARG A 130 -14.84 -7.98 -4.33
CA ARG A 130 -14.92 -9.43 -4.09
C ARG A 130 -16.30 -9.84 -3.56
N ASP A 131 -16.88 -9.02 -2.71
CA ASP A 131 -18.18 -9.28 -2.09
C ASP A 131 -19.37 -8.79 -2.95
N GLY A 132 -19.10 -8.32 -4.19
CA GLY A 132 -20.13 -7.81 -5.10
C GLY A 132 -20.78 -6.50 -4.63
N LYS A 133 -20.10 -5.75 -3.75
CA LYS A 133 -20.58 -4.49 -3.17
C LYS A 133 -19.97 -3.29 -3.87
N PRO A 134 -20.72 -2.17 -3.98
CA PRO A 134 -20.15 -0.93 -4.50
C PRO A 134 -19.07 -0.39 -3.55
N PHE A 135 -17.98 0.09 -4.11
CA PHE A 135 -16.98 0.87 -3.38
C PHE A 135 -17.37 2.35 -3.45
N SER A 136 -17.63 2.95 -2.29
CA SER A 136 -18.04 4.35 -2.17
C SER A 136 -17.35 5.03 -0.98
N ALA A 137 -16.93 6.27 -1.15
CA ALA A 137 -16.38 7.11 -0.08
C ALA A 137 -17.36 7.31 1.09
N THR A 138 -18.67 7.20 0.85
CA THR A 138 -19.69 7.27 1.90
C THR A 138 -19.83 5.98 2.70
N LEU A 139 -19.47 4.83 2.10
CA LEU A 139 -19.56 3.50 2.72
C LEU A 139 -18.25 3.11 3.40
N VAL A 140 -17.12 3.45 2.79
CA VAL A 140 -15.78 3.29 3.35
C VAL A 140 -15.37 4.63 3.96
N TYR A 141 -16.08 5.07 4.99
CA TYR A 141 -15.73 6.30 5.69
C TYR A 141 -14.42 6.10 6.48
N LEU A 142 -13.75 7.20 6.81
CA LEU A 142 -12.44 7.23 7.46
C LEU A 142 -12.32 6.28 8.68
N GLY A 143 -13.36 6.21 9.52
CA GLY A 143 -13.38 5.33 10.69
C GLY A 143 -13.45 3.82 10.36
N ALA A 144 -13.87 3.45 9.15
CA ALA A 144 -13.85 2.07 8.69
C ALA A 144 -12.45 1.62 8.22
N LEU A 145 -11.55 2.55 7.90
CA LEU A 145 -10.19 2.21 7.43
C LEU A 145 -9.35 1.50 8.48
N GLN A 146 -9.66 1.62 9.78
CA GLN A 146 -8.99 0.83 10.82
C GLN A 146 -9.12 -0.69 10.62
N PHE A 147 -10.10 -1.15 9.83
CA PHE A 147 -10.33 -2.56 9.49
C PHE A 147 -9.63 -3.02 8.20
N TYR A 148 -8.95 -2.11 7.49
CA TYR A 148 -8.25 -2.34 6.22
C TYR A 148 -6.83 -1.74 6.30
N GLY A 149 -5.79 -2.56 6.38
CA GLY A 149 -4.43 -2.12 6.76
C GLY A 149 -4.14 -2.17 8.25
N GLY A 150 -5.19 -2.16 9.06
CA GLY A 150 -5.13 -2.35 10.50
C GLY A 150 -4.81 -1.07 11.28
N LYS A 151 -4.88 -1.21 12.61
CA LYS A 151 -4.66 -0.13 13.59
C LYS A 151 -3.31 0.60 13.39
N ALA A 152 -2.26 -0.13 12.99
CA ALA A 152 -0.92 0.43 12.85
C ALA A 152 -0.83 1.57 11.81
N ALA A 153 -1.45 1.42 10.63
CA ALA A 153 -1.45 2.49 9.63
C ALA A 153 -2.19 3.74 10.13
N MET A 154 -3.31 3.55 10.83
CA MET A 154 -4.08 4.65 11.43
C MET A 154 -3.35 5.33 12.60
N ASP A 155 -2.61 4.57 13.41
CA ASP A 155 -1.76 5.12 14.47
C ASP A 155 -0.68 6.03 13.85
N THR A 156 0.02 5.57 12.80
CA THR A 156 1.01 6.38 12.09
C THR A 156 0.39 7.62 11.44
N ILE A 157 -0.75 7.49 10.75
CA ILE A 157 -1.47 8.66 10.19
C ILE A 157 -1.81 9.67 11.28
N THR A 158 -2.22 9.19 12.45
CA THR A 158 -2.52 10.06 13.60
C THR A 158 -1.27 10.82 14.01
N GLU A 159 -0.14 10.14 14.23
CA GLU A 159 1.15 10.75 14.61
C GLU A 159 1.60 11.83 13.60
N TYR A 160 1.51 11.56 12.30
CA TYR A 160 1.82 12.54 11.25
C TYR A 160 0.94 13.80 11.37
N LEU A 161 -0.36 13.61 11.62
CA LEU A 161 -1.30 14.72 11.73
C LEU A 161 -1.13 15.52 13.02
N GLU A 162 -0.80 14.88 14.15
CA GLU A 162 -0.49 15.60 15.41
C GLU A 162 0.74 16.49 15.24
N CYS A 163 1.73 16.01 14.48
CA CYS A 163 2.91 16.80 14.12
C CYS A 163 2.57 17.98 13.19
N LEU A 164 1.74 17.72 12.17
CA LEU A 164 1.47 18.68 11.08
C LEU A 164 0.45 19.77 11.44
N VAL A 165 -0.56 19.41 12.23
CA VAL A 165 -1.70 20.27 12.56
C VAL A 165 -2.00 20.17 14.06
N PRO A 166 -1.82 21.26 14.83
CA PRO A 166 -1.90 21.19 16.30
C PRO A 166 -3.33 20.98 16.82
N ASP A 167 -4.35 21.51 16.14
CA ASP A 167 -5.72 21.46 16.60
C ASP A 167 -6.50 20.27 16.01
N GLN A 168 -7.44 19.72 16.79
CA GLN A 168 -8.18 18.51 16.41
C GLN A 168 -9.11 18.73 15.20
N ALA A 169 -9.75 19.90 15.09
CA ALA A 169 -10.68 20.19 14.00
C ALA A 169 -9.94 20.29 12.66
N GLY A 170 -8.81 20.98 12.64
CA GLY A 170 -7.89 21.08 11.52
C GLY A 170 -7.33 19.72 11.12
N ARG A 171 -6.97 18.86 12.08
CA ARG A 171 -6.54 17.47 11.81
C ARG A 171 -7.62 16.67 11.10
N MET A 172 -8.86 16.72 11.58
CA MET A 172 -9.99 16.03 10.93
C MET A 172 -10.23 16.56 9.51
N GLN A 173 -10.21 17.87 9.32
CA GLN A 173 -10.39 18.47 7.99
C GLN A 173 -9.26 18.08 7.03
N LYS A 174 -8.00 18.12 7.49
CA LYS A 174 -6.84 17.71 6.69
C LYS A 174 -6.93 16.23 6.31
N LEU A 175 -7.24 15.37 7.28
CA LEU A 175 -7.40 13.94 7.04
C LEU A 175 -8.53 13.63 6.06
N ALA A 176 -9.67 14.33 6.16
CA ALA A 176 -10.75 14.19 5.19
C ALA A 176 -10.32 14.58 3.76
N GLY A 177 -9.55 15.66 3.62
CA GLY A 177 -8.98 16.07 2.33
C GLY A 177 -8.04 15.02 1.74
N LEU A 178 -7.09 14.54 2.53
CA LEU A 178 -6.13 13.50 2.10
C LEU A 178 -6.81 12.17 1.81
N PHE A 179 -7.87 11.83 2.57
CA PHE A 179 -8.71 10.67 2.30
C PHE A 179 -9.38 10.76 0.92
N LEU A 180 -9.97 11.91 0.58
CA LEU A 180 -10.62 12.09 -0.73
C LEU A 180 -9.61 12.05 -1.88
N GLU A 181 -8.41 12.61 -1.66
CA GLU A 181 -7.31 12.53 -2.61
C GLU A 181 -6.89 11.07 -2.88
N ALA A 182 -6.61 10.31 -1.82
CA ALA A 182 -6.26 8.90 -1.92
C ALA A 182 -7.40 8.07 -2.52
N TYR A 183 -8.66 8.36 -2.15
CA TYR A 183 -9.83 7.70 -2.71
C TYR A 183 -9.96 7.94 -4.22
N SER A 184 -9.72 9.18 -4.67
CA SER A 184 -9.71 9.52 -6.09
C SER A 184 -8.60 8.76 -6.81
N PHE A 185 -7.38 8.73 -6.25
CA PHE A 185 -6.24 7.99 -6.78
C PHE A 185 -6.56 6.50 -6.99
N ILE A 186 -7.14 5.84 -5.98
CA ILE A 186 -7.55 4.42 -6.03
C ILE A 186 -8.69 4.15 -7.02
N ASN A 187 -9.49 5.17 -7.34
CA ASN A 187 -10.59 5.04 -8.30
C ASN A 187 -10.24 5.42 -9.73
N GLN A 188 -9.05 5.96 -9.99
CA GLN A 188 -8.55 6.07 -11.35
C GLN A 188 -8.33 4.66 -11.92
N PRO A 189 -8.94 4.30 -13.07
CA PRO A 189 -8.85 2.96 -13.63
C PRO A 189 -7.41 2.47 -13.83
N SER A 190 -6.54 3.31 -14.41
CA SER A 190 -5.13 2.98 -14.64
C SER A 190 -4.37 2.63 -13.36
N ASN A 191 -4.62 3.36 -12.27
CA ASN A 191 -3.97 3.10 -10.99
C ASN A 191 -4.53 1.82 -10.36
N TRP A 192 -5.85 1.62 -10.44
CA TRP A 192 -6.48 0.40 -9.91
C TRP A 192 -6.01 -0.86 -10.64
N ASP A 193 -5.85 -0.79 -11.95
CA ASP A 193 -5.34 -1.88 -12.79
C ASP A 193 -3.89 -2.20 -12.42
N ALA A 194 -3.04 -1.17 -12.24
CA ALA A 194 -1.67 -1.33 -11.79
C ALA A 194 -1.58 -1.94 -10.37
N ILE A 195 -2.43 -1.49 -9.44
CA ILE A 195 -2.54 -2.05 -8.08
C ILE A 195 -2.96 -3.52 -8.14
N THR A 196 -3.95 -3.84 -8.98
CA THR A 196 -4.44 -5.21 -9.16
C THR A 196 -3.33 -6.11 -9.69
N ALA A 197 -2.62 -5.67 -10.74
CA ALA A 197 -1.52 -6.41 -11.34
C ALA A 197 -0.37 -6.64 -10.34
N LEU A 198 0.02 -5.63 -9.57
CA LEU A 198 1.05 -5.78 -8.55
C LEU A 198 0.60 -6.70 -7.41
N ALA A 199 -0.65 -6.57 -6.94
CA ALA A 199 -1.21 -7.45 -5.92
C ALA A 199 -1.23 -8.91 -6.38
N GLU A 200 -1.54 -9.16 -7.65
CA GLU A 200 -1.48 -10.48 -8.26
C GLU A 200 -0.04 -11.01 -8.34
N CYS A 201 0.95 -10.18 -8.68
CA CYS A 201 2.36 -10.63 -8.62
C CYS A 201 2.77 -10.98 -7.17
N ILE A 202 2.43 -10.14 -6.19
CA ILE A 202 2.70 -10.40 -4.75
C ILE A 202 2.07 -11.74 -4.34
N VAL A 203 0.82 -12.01 -4.72
CA VAL A 203 0.14 -13.27 -4.42
C VAL A 203 0.73 -14.44 -5.20
N GLY A 204 1.27 -14.21 -6.40
CA GLY A 204 1.84 -15.22 -7.29
C GLY A 204 3.22 -15.74 -6.84
N MET A 205 3.93 -15.05 -5.95
CA MET A 205 5.24 -15.45 -5.44
C MET A 205 5.23 -16.68 -4.50
N GLN A 206 4.24 -17.57 -4.60
CA GLN A 206 3.98 -18.75 -3.75
C GLN A 206 4.99 -19.91 -3.88
N THR A 207 6.15 -19.68 -4.47
CA THR A 207 7.07 -20.75 -4.86
C THR A 207 8.48 -20.46 -4.34
N ASP A 208 8.85 -21.18 -3.28
CA ASP A 208 10.17 -21.34 -2.64
C ASP A 208 10.34 -20.72 -1.24
N GLU A 209 11.00 -21.51 -0.37
CA GLU A 209 11.17 -21.32 1.07
C GLU A 209 11.92 -20.02 1.46
N ALA A 210 12.43 -19.27 0.49
CA ALA A 210 13.04 -17.96 0.66
C ALA A 210 12.37 -16.94 -0.26
N HIS A 211 11.27 -16.33 0.19
CA HIS A 211 10.69 -15.17 -0.48
C HIS A 211 11.65 -13.98 -0.33
N SER A 212 12.46 -13.74 -1.36
CA SER A 212 13.26 -12.50 -1.48
C SER A 212 12.33 -11.29 -1.37
N PRO A 213 12.74 -10.22 -0.68
CA PRO A 213 12.05 -8.94 -0.78
C PRO A 213 11.92 -8.51 -2.26
N ILE A 214 10.83 -7.83 -2.58
CA ILE A 214 10.68 -7.08 -3.83
C ILE A 214 11.14 -5.66 -3.54
N ASP A 215 12.20 -5.20 -4.19
CA ASP A 215 12.70 -3.84 -3.99
C ASP A 215 11.89 -2.79 -4.79
N CYS A 216 12.12 -1.51 -4.49
CA CYS A 216 11.36 -0.43 -5.12
C CYS A 216 11.67 -0.27 -6.61
N GLU A 217 12.86 -0.65 -7.05
CA GLU A 217 13.30 -0.66 -8.45
C GLU A 217 12.55 -1.75 -9.26
N GLU A 218 12.39 -2.94 -8.68
CA GLU A 218 11.59 -4.04 -9.25
C GLU A 218 10.12 -3.63 -9.37
N VAL A 219 9.57 -2.97 -8.35
CA VAL A 219 8.20 -2.42 -8.41
C VAL A 219 8.08 -1.33 -9.48
N ALA A 220 9.00 -0.38 -9.53
CA ALA A 220 8.98 0.70 -10.50
C ALA A 220 9.05 0.17 -11.95
N THR A 221 9.99 -0.75 -12.21
CA THR A 221 10.14 -1.42 -13.51
C THR A 221 8.87 -2.15 -13.90
N PHE A 222 8.28 -2.92 -12.98
CA PHE A 222 7.02 -3.63 -13.21
C PHE A 222 5.90 -2.68 -13.63
N LEU A 223 5.76 -1.54 -12.94
CA LEU A 223 4.71 -0.56 -13.22
C LEU A 223 4.95 0.15 -14.57
N GLU A 224 6.19 0.48 -14.89
CA GLU A 224 6.56 1.11 -16.17
C GLU A 224 6.24 0.17 -17.35
N ASP A 225 6.62 -1.10 -17.25
CA ASP A 225 6.33 -2.10 -18.28
C ASP A 225 4.82 -2.36 -18.43
N TYR A 226 4.09 -2.41 -17.31
CA TYR A 226 2.63 -2.57 -17.32
C TYR A 226 1.92 -1.39 -18.00
N LEU A 227 2.33 -0.16 -17.67
CA LEU A 227 1.78 1.05 -18.27
C LEU A 227 2.13 1.15 -19.75
N ALA A 228 3.36 0.80 -20.14
CA ALA A 228 3.76 0.77 -21.55
C ALA A 228 2.96 -0.27 -22.37
N ALA A 229 2.65 -1.42 -21.77
CA ALA A 229 1.85 -2.47 -22.42
C ALA A 229 0.37 -2.07 -22.55
N SER A 230 -0.22 -1.43 -21.53
CA SER A 230 -1.63 -1.01 -21.56
C SER A 230 -1.91 0.08 -22.60
N VAL A 231 -0.96 0.99 -22.84
CA VAL A 231 -1.05 2.00 -23.90
C VAL A 231 -1.04 1.36 -25.30
N ARG A 232 -0.27 0.28 -25.51
CA ARG A 232 -0.21 -0.42 -26.81
C ARG A 232 -1.47 -1.22 -27.14
N LEU A 233 -2.28 -1.57 -26.14
CA LEU A 233 -3.53 -2.32 -26.32
C LEU A 233 -4.74 -1.43 -26.57
N THR A 234 -4.60 -0.11 -26.38
CA THR A 234 -5.69 0.88 -26.48
C THR A 234 -5.54 1.87 -27.64
N GLY A 235 -4.43 1.80 -28.38
CA GLY A 235 -4.19 2.56 -29.62
C GLY A 235 -4.34 1.70 -30.86
#